data_AF-A0A6G0THZ5-F1
#
_entry.id   AF-A0A6G0THZ5-F1
#
_cell.length_a   1.000
_cell.length_b   1.000
_cell.length_c   1.000
_cell.angle_alpha   90.00
_cell.angle_beta   90.00
_cell.angle_gamma   90.00
#
_symmetry.space_group_name_H-M   'P 1'
#
loop_
_entity.id
_entity.type
_entity.pdbx_description
1 polymer ?
#
loop_
_entity_poly.entity_id
_entity_poly.type
_entity_poly.pdbx_seq_one_letter_code
_entity_poly.pdbx_strand_id
1 'polypeptide(L)'
;MAKSPVVTGISPKEGPPGTRVTIRGEYLGINPNDLSSLIICDCECMLSAEWKSPNKIIARSGPGKGRGDIILVTKSGGVGTSTVQFRGYHETIGPLKESAVWVEEAPLNWGRQNSSVTIFQLDDPLGLSVEGDEKFPENELTELFPDGSGDLLSENFEPAWFLLEHHHGTSFDDLRVGLSYLKRKVDSQNEGQLSFLKDNVGSVMEQLDTLFTLKQNYEADFERNNETLFRVEEAINRTF
;
A
#
# COMPACT_ATOMS: atom_id res chain seq x y z
N MET A 1 32.39 28.02 16.83
CA MET A 1 31.65 27.09 15.96
C MET A 1 31.13 25.97 16.82
N ALA A 2 29.83 25.66 16.74
CA ALA A 2 29.32 24.48 17.40
C ALA A 2 29.81 23.23 16.65
N LYS A 3 29.98 22.11 17.35
CA LYS A 3 30.39 20.85 16.73
C LYS A 3 29.26 20.30 15.87
N SER A 4 29.63 19.57 14.82
CA SER A 4 28.66 18.90 13.96
C SER A 4 27.89 17.82 14.74
N PRO A 5 26.59 17.66 14.50
CA PRO A 5 25.80 16.64 15.17
C PRO A 5 26.32 15.24 14.83
N VAL A 6 26.40 14.35 15.82
CA VAL A 6 26.78 12.95 15.61
C VAL A 6 25.72 12.05 16.19
N VAL A 7 25.05 11.30 15.33
CA VAL A 7 24.05 10.31 15.71
C VAL A 7 24.74 8.98 15.98
N THR A 8 24.64 8.50 17.22
CA THR A 8 25.30 7.26 17.67
C THR A 8 24.31 6.14 17.96
N GLY A 9 23.01 6.44 18.04
CA GLY A 9 22.00 5.42 18.32
C GLY A 9 20.59 5.82 17.91
N ILE A 10 19.78 4.83 17.54
CA ILE A 10 18.35 4.96 17.27
C ILE A 10 17.59 3.81 17.92
N SER A 11 16.39 4.09 18.44
CA SER A 11 15.54 3.07 19.07
C SER A 11 14.06 3.35 18.77
N PRO A 12 13.32 2.38 18.18
CA PRO A 12 13.81 1.09 17.66
C PRO A 12 14.72 1.25 16.43
N LYS A 13 15.51 0.21 16.10
CA LYS A 13 16.40 0.18 14.92
C LYS A 13 15.66 -0.07 13.61
N GLU A 14 14.41 -0.51 13.70
CA GLU A 14 13.55 -0.86 12.58
C GLU A 14 12.08 -0.64 12.94
N GLY A 15 11.24 -0.41 11.93
CA GLY A 15 9.79 -0.29 12.13
C GLY A 15 9.01 0.15 10.89
N PRO A 16 7.67 0.05 10.92
CA PRO A 16 6.80 0.56 9.88
C PRO A 16 6.79 2.09 9.76
N PRO A 17 6.25 2.65 8.67
CA PRO A 17 6.03 4.09 8.55
C PRO A 17 5.26 4.64 9.76
N GLY A 18 5.69 5.78 10.28
CA GLY A 18 5.12 6.38 11.49
C GLY A 18 5.69 5.86 12.82
N THR A 19 6.66 4.93 12.79
CA THR A 19 7.31 4.43 14.00
C THR A 19 7.97 5.56 14.78
N ARG A 20 7.61 5.68 16.06
CA ARG A 20 8.19 6.68 16.95
C ARG A 20 9.60 6.26 17.35
N VAL A 21 10.59 6.93 16.78
CA VAL A 21 12.01 6.67 17.02
C VAL A 21 12.60 7.68 18.01
N THR A 22 13.50 7.19 18.85
CA THR A 22 14.34 8.00 19.74
C THR A 22 15.76 8.00 19.20
N ILE A 23 16.21 9.16 18.75
CA ILE A 23 17.56 9.39 18.21
C ILE A 23 18.44 9.89 19.34
N ARG A 24 19.58 9.23 19.53
CA ARG A 24 20.60 9.53 20.53
C ARG A 24 21.92 9.85 19.85
N GLY A 25 22.68 10.75 20.45
CA GLY A 25 23.91 11.24 19.85
C GLY A 25 24.54 12.35 20.68
N GLU A 26 25.44 13.08 20.05
CA GLU A 26 26.10 14.25 20.61
C GLU A 26 25.84 15.45 19.71
N TYR A 27 25.71 16.63 20.32
CA TYR A 27 25.57 17.91 19.61
C TYR A 27 24.34 17.97 18.67
N LEU A 28 23.24 17.34 19.06
CA LEU A 28 21.97 17.30 18.31
C LEU A 28 21.17 18.62 18.38
N GLY A 29 21.86 19.75 18.48
CA GLY A 29 21.29 21.09 18.61
C GLY A 29 21.32 21.65 20.03
N ILE A 30 21.43 22.98 20.11
CA ILE A 30 21.54 23.73 21.36
C ILE A 30 20.16 23.99 21.97
N ASN A 31 19.15 24.19 21.13
CA ASN A 31 17.76 24.43 21.49
C ASN A 31 16.83 23.96 20.36
N PRO A 32 15.50 23.92 20.57
CA PRO A 32 14.56 23.44 19.54
C PRO A 32 14.63 24.20 18.21
N ASN A 33 14.92 25.51 18.24
CA ASN A 33 15.00 26.35 17.03
C ASN A 33 16.29 26.18 16.23
N ASP A 34 17.27 25.46 16.79
CA ASP A 34 18.54 25.13 16.15
C ASP A 34 18.41 23.96 15.17
N LEU A 35 17.36 23.15 15.31
CA LEU A 35 17.07 22.05 14.39
C LEU A 35 16.53 22.61 13.07
N SER A 36 17.15 22.25 11.94
CA SER A 36 16.73 22.73 10.61
C SER A 36 16.15 21.64 9.73
N SER A 37 16.74 20.44 9.73
CA SER A 37 16.22 19.30 8.98
C SER A 37 16.59 17.99 9.67
N LEU A 38 15.72 17.00 9.53
CA LEU A 38 15.94 15.64 9.99
C LEU A 38 15.46 14.69 8.90
N ILE A 39 16.38 13.88 8.38
CA ILE A 39 16.11 12.87 7.36
C ILE A 39 16.34 11.49 7.98
N ILE A 40 15.39 10.58 7.82
CA ILE A 40 15.47 9.20 8.28
C ILE A 40 15.08 8.31 7.11
N CYS A 41 15.98 7.42 6.68
CA CYS A 41 15.72 6.51 5.56
C CYS A 41 15.25 7.26 4.30
N ASP A 42 16.00 8.30 3.92
CA ASP A 42 15.74 9.20 2.78
C ASP A 42 14.40 9.93 2.81
N CYS A 43 13.72 9.95 3.96
CA CYS A 43 12.47 10.67 4.16
C CYS A 43 12.66 11.86 5.10
N GLU A 44 12.14 13.02 4.71
CA GLU A 44 12.15 14.20 5.58
C GLU A 44 11.15 14.04 6.74
N CYS A 45 11.66 14.03 7.97
CA CYS A 45 10.92 13.75 9.20
C CYS A 45 10.80 14.97 10.14
N MET A 46 11.17 16.17 9.66
CA MET A 46 11.27 17.39 10.46
C MET A 46 9.94 17.78 11.14
N LEU A 47 8.81 17.60 10.46
CA LEU A 47 7.48 17.93 11.01
C LEU A 47 7.13 17.17 12.29
N SER A 48 7.73 15.99 12.47
CA SER A 48 7.52 15.14 13.64
C SER A 48 8.63 15.24 14.68
N ALA A 49 9.68 16.01 14.39
CA ALA A 49 10.88 16.08 15.20
C ALA A 49 10.66 16.92 16.46
N GLU A 50 10.83 16.29 17.61
CA GLU A 50 10.76 16.89 18.92
C GLU A 50 12.15 16.84 19.57
N TRP A 51 12.80 17.99 19.64
CA TRP A 51 14.05 18.14 20.37
C TRP A 51 13.80 18.06 21.88
N LYS A 52 14.55 17.19 22.58
CA LYS A 52 14.45 17.03 24.03
C LYS A 52 15.67 17.56 24.77
N SER A 53 16.86 17.34 24.20
CA SER A 53 18.13 17.75 24.78
C SER A 53 19.21 17.70 23.71
N PRO A 54 20.42 18.25 23.95
CA PRO A 54 21.54 18.17 23.01
C PRO A 54 21.95 16.74 22.63
N ASN A 55 21.50 15.72 23.37
CA ASN A 55 21.83 14.31 23.13
C ASN A 55 20.61 13.45 22.76
N LYS A 56 19.43 14.06 22.58
CA LYS A 56 18.18 13.32 22.35
C LYS A 56 17.16 14.09 21.52
N ILE A 57 16.70 13.45 20.45
CA ILE A 57 15.56 13.88 19.63
C ILE A 57 14.58 12.72 19.50
N ILE A 58 13.30 13.02 19.44
CA ILE A 58 12.25 12.05 19.17
C ILE A 58 11.60 12.44 17.84
N ALA A 59 11.39 11.49 16.95
CA ALA A 59 10.73 11.74 15.67
C ALA A 59 9.88 10.53 15.26
N ARG A 60 9.13 10.66 14.18
CA ARG A 60 8.46 9.54 13.53
C ARG A 60 9.13 9.25 12.19
N SER A 61 9.36 7.98 11.88
CA SER A 61 9.93 7.57 10.59
C SER A 61 8.93 7.80 9.44
N GLY A 62 9.45 8.13 8.26
CA GLY A 62 8.66 8.25 7.02
C GLY A 62 8.38 6.90 6.34
N PRO A 63 7.86 6.92 5.09
CA PRO A 63 7.50 5.73 4.33
C PRO A 63 8.70 4.96 3.71
N GLY A 64 9.94 5.33 4.03
CA GLY A 64 11.15 4.70 3.50
C GLY A 64 11.19 3.19 3.72
N LYS A 65 11.69 2.45 2.73
CA LYS A 65 11.90 1.00 2.77
C LYS A 65 13.39 0.68 2.75
N GLY A 66 13.79 -0.39 3.43
CA GLY A 66 15.19 -0.82 3.49
C GLY A 66 15.98 -0.11 4.60
N ARG A 67 17.31 -0.28 4.57
CA ARG A 67 18.22 0.43 5.50
C ARG A 67 18.55 1.80 4.94
N GLY A 68 18.42 2.82 5.77
CA GLY A 68 18.88 4.16 5.39
C GLY A 68 19.47 4.93 6.56
N ASP A 69 20.23 5.95 6.20
CA ASP A 69 20.96 6.79 7.13
C ASP A 69 20.03 7.77 7.87
N ILE A 70 20.56 8.34 8.95
CA ILE A 70 19.88 9.33 9.78
C ILE A 70 20.69 10.61 9.71
N ILE A 71 20.21 11.58 8.93
CA ILE A 71 20.94 12.83 8.71
C ILE A 71 20.23 13.93 9.49
N LEU A 72 20.96 14.55 10.42
CA LEU A 72 20.47 15.70 11.17
C LEU A 72 21.21 16.95 10.75
N VAL A 73 20.49 18.01 10.43
CA VAL A 73 21.06 19.32 10.12
C VAL A 73 20.67 20.30 11.21
N THR A 74 21.66 20.98 11.77
CA THR A 74 21.47 22.08 12.74
C THR A 74 22.01 23.38 12.18
N LYS A 75 21.42 24.51 12.60
CA LYS A 75 21.88 25.85 12.20
C LYS A 75 23.28 26.15 12.77
N SER A 76 23.56 25.65 13.97
CA SER A 76 24.81 25.89 14.68
C SER A 76 25.98 24.98 14.25
N GLY A 77 25.70 23.70 13.98
CA GLY A 77 26.69 22.65 13.72
C GLY A 77 26.72 22.11 12.29
N GLY A 78 25.80 22.56 11.43
CA GLY A 78 25.70 22.14 10.04
C GLY A 78 25.15 20.72 9.88
N VAL A 79 25.60 20.03 8.84
CA VAL A 79 25.19 18.64 8.53
C VAL A 79 25.89 17.68 9.48
N GLY A 80 25.11 16.84 10.15
CA GLY A 80 25.58 15.80 11.05
C GLY A 80 25.85 14.47 10.35
N THR A 81 26.56 13.60 11.04
CA THR A 81 26.87 12.24 10.59
C THR A 81 26.16 11.21 11.45
N SER A 82 25.92 10.01 10.91
CA SER A 82 25.37 8.89 11.67
C SER A 82 26.29 7.69 11.58
N THR A 83 26.47 7.00 12.71
CA THR A 83 27.14 5.69 12.77
C THR A 83 26.14 4.53 12.76
N VAL A 84 24.84 4.83 12.74
CA VAL A 84 23.75 3.86 12.79
C VAL A 84 22.74 4.11 11.67
N GLN A 85 22.02 3.06 11.32
CA GLN A 85 20.99 3.10 10.28
C GLN A 85 19.64 2.71 10.86
N PHE A 86 18.58 3.23 10.26
CA PHE A 86 17.22 2.79 10.51
C PHE A 86 16.76 1.87 9.38
N ARG A 87 16.05 0.79 9.70
CA ARG A 87 15.41 -0.07 8.70
C ARG A 87 13.91 0.17 8.66
N GLY A 88 13.45 0.83 7.61
CA GLY A 88 12.02 0.90 7.30
C GLY A 88 11.55 -0.39 6.63
N TYR A 89 10.42 -0.92 7.07
CA TYR A 89 9.73 -2.01 6.37
C TYR A 89 8.24 -1.70 6.34
N HIS A 90 7.51 -2.16 5.34
CA HIS A 90 6.06 -2.09 5.41
C HIS A 90 5.57 -3.27 6.25
N GLU A 91 4.78 -2.98 7.28
CA GLU A 91 4.16 -4.04 8.05
C GLU A 91 3.07 -4.67 7.20
N THR A 92 3.27 -5.94 6.84
CA THR A 92 2.19 -6.79 6.35
C THR A 92 1.29 -7.10 7.54
N ILE A 93 0.19 -6.36 7.65
CA ILE A 93 -0.81 -6.58 8.70
C ILE A 93 -1.37 -7.99 8.49
N GLY A 94 -1.05 -8.91 9.41
CA GLY A 94 -1.61 -10.26 9.38
C GLY A 94 -3.10 -10.26 9.73
N PRO A 95 -3.87 -11.29 9.33
CA PRO A 95 -5.33 -11.34 9.47
C PRO A 95 -5.83 -11.31 10.92
N LEU A 96 -4.97 -11.60 11.89
CA LEU A 96 -5.28 -11.57 13.33
C LEU A 96 -4.85 -10.27 14.03
N LYS A 97 -4.22 -9.33 13.30
CA LYS A 97 -3.69 -8.10 13.88
C LYS A 97 -4.72 -6.99 13.75
N GLU A 98 -5.31 -6.58 14.88
CA GLU A 98 -6.28 -5.50 14.96
C GLU A 98 -5.69 -4.19 14.37
N SER A 99 -6.44 -3.56 13.46
CA SER A 99 -6.11 -2.25 12.89
C SER A 99 -7.25 -1.26 13.16
N ALA A 100 -6.90 -0.06 13.65
CA ALA A 100 -7.84 1.03 13.87
C ALA A 100 -7.97 1.97 12.64
N VAL A 101 -7.32 1.61 11.53
CA VAL A 101 -7.40 2.36 10.27
C VAL A 101 -8.54 1.80 9.44
N TRP A 102 -9.59 2.59 9.26
CA TRP A 102 -10.58 2.35 8.22
C TRP A 102 -9.89 2.62 6.88
N VAL A 103 -9.51 1.56 6.17
CA VAL A 103 -9.10 1.68 4.77
C VAL A 103 -10.36 1.98 3.98
N GLU A 104 -10.39 3.13 3.30
CA GLU A 104 -11.42 3.41 2.32
C GLU A 104 -11.30 2.34 1.24
N GLU A 105 -12.28 1.44 1.19
CA GLU A 105 -12.29 0.33 0.24
C GLU A 105 -12.07 0.93 -1.15
N ALA A 106 -10.97 0.52 -1.81
CA ALA A 106 -10.77 0.80 -3.23
C ALA A 106 -12.07 0.45 -3.96
N PRO A 107 -12.48 1.24 -4.98
CA PRO A 107 -13.80 1.14 -5.58
C PRO A 107 -14.12 -0.31 -5.88
N LEU A 108 -15.13 -0.81 -5.16
CA LEU A 108 -15.65 -2.16 -5.23
C LEU A 108 -15.84 -2.52 -6.70
N ASN A 109 -14.92 -3.33 -7.23
CA ASN A 109 -15.13 -4.03 -8.47
C ASN A 109 -16.36 -4.92 -8.23
N TRP A 110 -17.50 -4.57 -8.82
CA TRP A 110 -18.76 -5.29 -8.65
C TRP A 110 -18.60 -6.74 -9.10
N GLY A 111 -18.30 -7.61 -8.14
CA GLY A 111 -18.09 -9.02 -8.40
C GLY A 111 -17.47 -9.75 -7.22
N ARG A 112 -18.11 -9.70 -6.04
CA ARG A 112 -18.15 -10.80 -5.04
C ARG A 112 -18.82 -10.34 -3.74
N GLN A 113 -20.02 -10.85 -3.49
CA GLN A 113 -20.56 -11.04 -2.15
C GLN A 113 -21.18 -12.43 -2.13
N ASN A 114 -20.46 -13.42 -1.58
CA ASN A 114 -20.93 -14.14 -0.39
C ASN A 114 -19.99 -15.27 0.04
N SER A 115 -19.93 -15.40 1.37
CA SER A 115 -19.31 -16.43 2.21
C SER A 115 -17.78 -16.45 2.28
N SER A 116 -17.26 -15.84 3.35
CA SER A 116 -16.03 -16.26 4.03
C SER A 116 -14.81 -16.51 3.16
N VAL A 117 -14.43 -15.53 2.33
CA VAL A 117 -13.18 -15.63 1.56
C VAL A 117 -12.08 -15.01 2.40
N THR A 118 -11.27 -15.86 3.02
CA THR A 118 -9.89 -15.56 3.41
C THR A 118 -9.15 -14.99 2.21
N ILE A 119 -9.13 -13.67 2.08
CA ILE A 119 -8.53 -12.95 0.93
C ILE A 119 -6.98 -13.04 0.90
N PHE A 120 -6.32 -13.78 1.80
CA PHE A 120 -4.86 -13.69 1.96
C PHE A 120 -4.07 -14.99 2.10
N GLN A 121 -4.63 -16.12 1.66
CA GLN A 121 -3.78 -17.14 1.03
C GLN A 121 -4.19 -17.14 -0.42
N LEU A 122 -3.42 -16.44 -1.27
CA LEU A 122 -3.41 -16.80 -2.67
C LEU A 122 -2.79 -18.20 -2.67
N ASP A 123 -3.64 -19.23 -2.58
CA ASP A 123 -3.20 -20.60 -2.77
C ASP A 123 -2.37 -20.61 -4.04
N ASP A 124 -1.21 -21.27 -3.99
CA ASP A 124 -0.33 -21.39 -5.14
C ASP A 124 -1.19 -21.69 -6.40
N PRO A 125 -1.12 -20.84 -7.44
CA PRO A 125 -1.94 -21.01 -8.64
C PRO A 125 -1.72 -22.38 -9.29
N LEU A 126 -0.55 -23.00 -9.10
CA LEU A 126 -0.24 -24.34 -9.59
C LEU A 126 -0.79 -25.46 -8.69
N GLY A 127 -1.17 -25.15 -7.45
CA GLY A 127 -1.72 -26.11 -6.50
C GLY A 127 -0.73 -27.19 -6.10
N LEU A 128 0.57 -26.90 -6.19
CA LEU A 128 1.65 -27.82 -5.83
C LEU A 128 2.09 -27.52 -4.39
N SER A 129 2.27 -28.57 -3.57
CA SER A 129 2.84 -28.37 -2.23
C SER A 129 4.35 -28.21 -2.35
N VAL A 130 4.85 -27.04 -1.96
CA VAL A 130 6.29 -26.74 -1.89
C VAL A 130 6.72 -26.79 -0.43
N GLU A 131 6.57 -27.97 0.19
CA GLU A 131 6.97 -28.18 1.57
C GLU A 131 8.49 -28.40 1.66
N GLY A 132 9.22 -27.36 2.08
CA GLY A 132 10.60 -27.50 2.56
C GLY A 132 11.71 -26.94 1.67
N ASP A 133 11.40 -26.27 0.57
CA ASP A 133 12.43 -25.64 -0.27
C ASP A 133 12.86 -24.27 0.31
N GLU A 134 14.19 -24.05 0.41
CA GLU A 134 14.76 -22.76 0.77
C GLU A 134 14.42 -21.73 -0.30
N LYS A 135 13.79 -20.61 0.06
CA LYS A 135 13.42 -19.57 -0.91
C LYS A 135 14.64 -19.12 -1.72
N PHE A 136 14.46 -19.03 -3.04
CA PHE A 136 15.49 -18.51 -3.94
C PHE A 136 15.87 -17.07 -3.53
N PRO A 137 17.16 -16.71 -3.48
CA PRO A 137 17.58 -15.41 -2.95
C PRO A 137 17.06 -14.24 -3.81
N GLU A 138 16.31 -13.35 -3.18
CA GLU A 138 15.67 -12.17 -3.82
C GLU A 138 16.68 -11.24 -4.52
N ASN A 139 17.92 -11.16 -4.01
CA ASN A 139 18.98 -10.37 -4.60
C ASN A 139 19.34 -10.84 -6.02
N GLU A 140 19.38 -12.15 -6.26
CA GLU A 140 19.69 -12.72 -7.58
C GLU A 140 18.51 -12.53 -8.55
N LEU A 141 17.28 -12.60 -8.05
CA LEU A 141 16.08 -12.31 -8.84
C LEU A 141 16.06 -10.85 -9.28
N THR A 142 16.41 -9.93 -8.39
CA THR A 142 16.49 -8.49 -8.68
C THR A 142 17.57 -8.18 -9.73
N GLU A 143 18.67 -8.93 -9.74
CA GLU A 143 19.71 -8.80 -10.78
C GLU A 143 19.26 -9.35 -12.15
N LEU A 144 18.51 -10.46 -12.17
CA LEU A 144 18.02 -11.09 -13.40
C LEU A 144 16.82 -10.34 -14.02
N PHE A 145 15.99 -9.74 -13.18
CA PHE A 145 14.73 -9.08 -13.55
C PHE A 145 14.58 -7.72 -12.84
N PRO A 146 15.37 -6.70 -13.24
CA PRO A 146 15.47 -5.43 -12.50
C PRO A 146 14.16 -4.64 -12.39
N ASP A 147 13.23 -4.80 -13.35
CA ASP A 147 11.92 -4.13 -13.35
C ASP A 147 10.74 -5.09 -13.10
N GLY A 148 11.02 -6.38 -12.88
CA GLY A 148 10.02 -7.45 -12.76
C GLY A 148 9.64 -7.76 -11.32
N SER A 149 8.49 -8.42 -11.13
CA SER A 149 8.01 -8.82 -9.80
C SER A 149 7.39 -10.21 -9.82
N GLY A 150 7.57 -10.98 -8.76
CA GLY A 150 6.85 -12.23 -8.51
C GLY A 150 5.42 -12.03 -7.98
N ASP A 151 5.03 -10.79 -7.65
CA ASP A 151 3.70 -10.53 -7.12
C ASP A 151 2.63 -10.64 -8.21
N LEU A 152 1.71 -11.60 -8.05
CA LEU A 152 0.62 -11.90 -8.97
C LEU A 152 -0.35 -10.71 -9.17
N LEU A 153 -0.34 -9.74 -8.26
CA LEU A 153 -1.17 -8.53 -8.34
C LEU A 153 -0.43 -7.33 -8.95
N SER A 154 0.87 -7.48 -9.22
CA SER A 154 1.70 -6.41 -9.80
C SER A 154 1.44 -6.27 -11.30
N GLU A 155 1.41 -5.02 -11.79
CA GLU A 155 1.38 -4.74 -13.23
C GLU A 155 2.65 -5.22 -13.95
N ASN A 156 3.76 -5.35 -13.23
CA ASN A 156 5.05 -5.83 -13.74
C ASN A 156 5.29 -7.31 -13.37
N PHE A 157 4.23 -8.11 -13.31
CA PHE A 157 4.34 -9.52 -12.97
C PHE A 157 5.17 -10.29 -14.00
N GLU A 158 6.21 -10.99 -13.53
CA GLU A 158 7.08 -11.83 -14.34
C GLU A 158 6.91 -13.32 -13.94
N PRO A 159 6.37 -14.17 -14.81
CA PRO A 159 6.13 -15.58 -14.51
C PRO A 159 7.41 -16.36 -14.15
N ALA A 160 8.54 -16.00 -14.78
CA ALA A 160 9.82 -16.62 -14.52
C ALA A 160 10.33 -16.32 -13.10
N TRP A 161 10.15 -15.08 -12.63
CA TRP A 161 10.45 -14.70 -11.25
C TRP A 161 9.63 -15.55 -10.28
N PHE A 162 8.31 -15.60 -10.48
CA PHE A 162 7.40 -16.34 -9.60
C PHE A 162 7.79 -17.82 -9.47
N LEU A 163 8.10 -18.47 -10.60
CA LEU A 163 8.51 -19.87 -10.61
C LEU A 163 9.85 -20.11 -9.89
N LEU A 164 10.80 -19.19 -10.02
CA LEU A 164 12.08 -19.30 -9.30
C LEU A 164 11.91 -19.06 -7.80
N GLU A 165 11.12 -18.05 -7.43
CA GLU A 165 10.87 -17.73 -6.02
C GLU A 165 10.14 -18.87 -5.30
N HIS A 166 9.12 -19.45 -5.93
CA HIS A 166 8.21 -20.39 -5.27
C HIS A 166 8.39 -21.86 -5.67
N HIS A 167 8.95 -22.15 -6.86
CA HIS A 167 8.99 -23.50 -7.43
C HIS A 167 10.37 -23.91 -7.97
N HIS A 168 11.46 -23.28 -7.54
CA HIS A 168 12.81 -23.63 -8.03
C HIS A 168 13.19 -25.11 -7.82
N GLY A 169 12.70 -25.76 -6.75
CA GLY A 169 12.91 -27.18 -6.47
C GLY A 169 11.88 -28.12 -7.12
N THR A 170 10.87 -27.58 -7.79
CA THR A 170 9.79 -28.38 -8.40
C THR A 170 10.23 -28.98 -9.73
N SER A 171 9.91 -30.26 -9.96
CA SER A 171 10.26 -30.94 -11.20
C SER A 171 9.45 -30.42 -12.39
N PHE A 172 9.99 -30.55 -13.61
CA PHE A 172 9.28 -30.15 -14.82
C PHE A 172 7.95 -30.88 -15.02
N ASP A 173 7.88 -32.16 -14.66
CA ASP A 173 6.65 -32.95 -14.75
C ASP A 173 5.59 -32.45 -13.76
N ASP A 174 5.99 -32.08 -12.54
CA ASP A 174 5.08 -31.51 -11.54
C ASP A 174 4.58 -30.12 -11.98
N LEU A 175 5.45 -29.28 -12.54
CA LEU A 175 5.04 -28.00 -13.12
C LEU A 175 4.03 -28.18 -14.27
N ARG A 176 4.17 -29.23 -15.07
CA ARG A 176 3.21 -29.56 -16.14
C ARG A 176 1.85 -29.99 -15.58
N VAL A 177 1.84 -30.73 -14.48
CA VAL A 177 0.62 -31.08 -13.73
C VAL A 177 -0.01 -29.80 -13.15
N GLY A 178 0.79 -28.94 -12.53
CA GLY A 178 0.34 -27.65 -11.99
C GLY A 178 -0.27 -26.73 -13.05
N LEU A 179 0.33 -26.67 -14.24
CA LEU A 179 -0.23 -25.92 -15.38
C LEU A 179 -1.59 -26.48 -15.83
N SER A 180 -1.75 -27.81 -15.81
CA SER A 180 -3.03 -28.45 -16.16
C SER A 180 -4.10 -28.17 -15.10
N TYR A 181 -3.71 -28.15 -13.82
CA TYR A 181 -4.57 -27.74 -12.71
C TYR A 181 -5.01 -26.27 -12.85
N LEU A 182 -4.07 -25.36 -13.11
CA LEU A 182 -4.34 -23.93 -13.28
C LEU A 182 -5.31 -23.68 -14.43
N LYS A 183 -5.09 -24.30 -15.59
CA LYS A 183 -6.01 -24.20 -16.74
C LYS A 183 -7.44 -24.60 -16.37
N ARG A 184 -7.60 -25.76 -15.71
CA ARG A 184 -8.91 -26.23 -15.25
C ARG A 184 -9.56 -25.26 -14.25
N LYS A 185 -8.77 -24.66 -13.35
CA LYS A 185 -9.26 -23.68 -12.36
C LYS A 185 -9.74 -22.40 -13.04
N VAL A 186 -9.00 -21.91 -14.04
CA VAL A 186 -9.39 -20.74 -14.85
C VAL A 186 -10.66 -21.01 -15.64
N ASP A 187 -10.74 -22.16 -16.32
CA ASP A 187 -11.91 -22.53 -17.12
C ASP A 187 -13.17 -22.64 -16.24
N SER A 188 -13.05 -23.31 -15.08
CA SER A 188 -14.15 -23.43 -14.12
C SER A 188 -14.63 -22.10 -13.56
N GLN A 189 -13.74 -21.14 -13.31
CA GLN A 189 -14.14 -19.79 -12.88
C GLN A 189 -14.90 -19.05 -13.98
N ASN A 190 -14.41 -19.13 -15.23
CA ASN A 190 -15.07 -18.50 -16.37
C ASN A 190 -16.47 -19.08 -16.58
N GLU A 191 -16.61 -20.41 -16.54
CA GLU A 191 -17.90 -21.08 -16.66
C GLU A 191 -18.86 -20.71 -15.51
N GLY A 192 -18.36 -20.60 -14.27
CA GLY A 192 -19.18 -20.23 -13.12
C GLY A 192 -19.68 -18.78 -13.14
N GLN A 193 -18.88 -17.84 -13.64
CA GLN A 193 -19.32 -16.45 -13.84
C GLN A 193 -20.36 -16.36 -14.96
N LEU A 194 -20.14 -17.10 -16.04
CA LEU A 194 -21.08 -17.17 -17.16
C LEU A 194 -22.38 -17.85 -16.77
N SER A 195 -22.36 -18.90 -15.94
CA SER A 195 -23.57 -19.58 -15.47
C SER A 195 -24.40 -18.70 -14.54
N PHE A 196 -23.75 -18.00 -13.60
CA PHE A 196 -24.44 -17.05 -12.73
C PHE A 196 -25.14 -15.95 -13.53
N LEU A 197 -24.43 -15.35 -14.49
CA LEU A 197 -25.01 -14.35 -15.37
C LEU A 197 -26.17 -14.95 -16.17
N LYS A 198 -25.98 -16.11 -16.79
CA LYS A 198 -27.00 -16.79 -17.60
C LYS A 198 -28.29 -17.07 -16.84
N ASP A 199 -28.19 -17.53 -15.59
CA ASP A 199 -29.35 -17.86 -14.76
C ASP A 199 -30.07 -16.60 -14.24
N ASN A 200 -29.38 -15.47 -14.16
CA ASN A 200 -29.89 -14.22 -13.59
C ASN A 200 -30.02 -13.07 -14.61
N VAL A 201 -29.82 -13.30 -15.92
CA VAL A 201 -29.84 -12.24 -16.97
C VAL A 201 -31.11 -11.40 -16.89
N GLY A 202 -32.27 -12.03 -16.66
CA GLY A 202 -33.54 -11.33 -16.57
C GLY A 202 -33.57 -10.29 -15.44
N SER A 203 -33.11 -10.68 -14.25
CA SER A 203 -33.06 -9.78 -13.09
C SER A 203 -32.04 -8.66 -13.28
N VAL A 204 -30.88 -8.96 -13.88
CA VAL A 204 -29.86 -7.94 -14.19
C VAL A 204 -30.39 -6.92 -15.22
N MET A 205 -31.11 -7.38 -16.26
CA MET A 205 -31.72 -6.48 -17.23
C MET A 205 -32.82 -5.61 -16.61
N GLU A 206 -33.66 -6.18 -15.76
CA GLU A 206 -34.68 -5.42 -15.02
C GLU A 206 -34.03 -4.35 -14.13
N GLN A 207 -32.94 -4.69 -13.43
CA GLN A 207 -32.18 -3.73 -12.63
C GLN A 207 -31.57 -2.61 -13.49
N LEU A 208 -31.01 -2.93 -14.66
CA LEU A 208 -30.51 -1.91 -15.59
C LEU A 208 -31.63 -1.00 -16.11
N ASP A 209 -32.78 -1.54 -16.44
CA ASP A 209 -33.95 -0.76 -16.86
C ASP A 209 -34.45 0.17 -15.75
N THR A 210 -34.47 -0.32 -14.48
CA THR A 210 -34.83 0.53 -13.33
C THR A 210 -33.81 1.66 -13.11
N LEU A 211 -32.51 1.38 -13.23
CA LEU A 211 -31.46 2.40 -13.12
C LEU A 211 -31.55 3.44 -14.23
N PHE A 212 -31.83 3.00 -15.46
CA PHE A 212 -32.01 3.89 -16.59
C PHE A 212 -33.22 4.80 -16.40
N THR A 213 -34.34 4.24 -15.92
CA THR A 213 -35.54 5.00 -15.57
C THR A 213 -35.26 6.01 -14.46
N LEU A 214 -34.53 5.59 -13.42
CA LEU A 214 -34.16 6.47 -12.30
C LEU A 214 -33.25 7.60 -12.76
N LYS A 215 -32.30 7.33 -13.66
CA LYS A 215 -31.45 8.35 -14.28
C LYS A 215 -32.27 9.37 -15.06
N GLN A 216 -33.20 8.93 -15.91
CA GLN A 216 -34.07 9.83 -16.67
C GLN A 216 -34.92 10.72 -15.74
N ASN A 217 -35.47 10.13 -14.67
CA ASN A 217 -36.24 10.89 -13.69
C ASN A 217 -35.36 11.93 -12.97
N TYR A 218 -34.14 11.56 -12.60
CA TYR A 218 -33.19 12.48 -11.98
C TYR A 218 -32.82 13.65 -12.92
N GLU A 219 -32.55 13.38 -14.19
CA GLU A 219 -32.25 14.41 -15.18
C GLU A 219 -33.46 15.34 -15.39
N ALA A 220 -34.68 14.81 -15.44
CA ALA A 220 -35.90 15.61 -15.55
C ALA A 220 -36.16 16.47 -14.31
N ASP A 221 -35.96 15.92 -13.11
CA ASP A 221 -36.10 16.65 -11.84
C ASP A 221 -35.04 17.74 -11.69
N PHE A 222 -33.81 17.49 -12.17
CA PHE A 222 -32.74 18.48 -12.18
C PHE A 222 -33.11 19.68 -13.06
N GLU A 223 -33.58 19.46 -14.28
CA GLU A 223 -34.03 20.51 -15.20
C GLU A 223 -35.21 21.31 -14.60
N ARG A 224 -36.20 20.60 -14.03
CA ARG A 224 -37.37 21.24 -13.40
C ARG A 224 -36.98 22.08 -12.19
N ASN A 225 -36.09 21.59 -11.34
CA ASN A 225 -35.63 22.32 -10.17
C ASN A 225 -34.82 23.56 -10.55
N ASN A 226 -33.98 23.48 -11.58
CA ASN A 226 -33.27 24.63 -12.13
C ASN A 226 -34.22 25.72 -12.62
N GLU A 227 -35.28 25.34 -13.33
CA GLU A 227 -36.32 26.28 -13.78
C GLU A 227 -37.01 26.96 -12.58
N THR A 228 -37.36 26.20 -11.54
CA THR A 228 -37.97 26.79 -10.34
C THR A 228 -37.04 27.71 -9.57
N LEU A 229 -35.75 27.37 -9.47
CA LEU A 229 -34.73 28.21 -8.82
C LEU A 229 -34.57 29.53 -9.58
N PHE A 230 -34.49 29.48 -10.92
CA PHE A 230 -34.41 30.68 -11.75
C PHE A 230 -35.62 31.59 -11.55
N ARG A 231 -36.83 31.03 -11.50
CA ARG A 231 -38.06 31.81 -11.27
C ARG A 231 -38.11 32.45 -9.87
N VAL A 232 -37.61 31.76 -8.85
CA VAL A 232 -37.52 32.31 -7.49
C VAL A 232 -36.47 33.43 -7.43
N GLU A 233 -35.32 33.24 -8.07
CA GLU A 233 -34.25 34.25 -8.15
C GLU A 233 -34.72 35.51 -8.90
N GLU A 234 -35.43 35.35 -10.02
CA GLU A 234 -36.04 36.45 -10.77
C GLU A 234 -37.09 37.21 -9.91
N ALA A 235 -37.90 36.48 -9.13
CA ALA A 235 -38.88 37.09 -8.23
C ALA A 235 -38.22 37.88 -7.09
N ILE A 236 -37.13 37.37 -6.51
CA ILE A 236 -36.36 38.09 -5.47
C ILE A 236 -35.78 39.38 -6.05
N ASN A 237 -35.14 39.32 -7.23
CA ASN A 237 -34.52 40.48 -7.87
C ASN A 237 -35.51 41.56 -8.35
N ARG A 238 -36.80 41.24 -8.46
CA ARG A 238 -37.85 42.23 -8.77
C ARG A 238 -38.46 42.89 -7.54
N THR A 239 -38.27 42.29 -6.36
CA THR A 239 -38.95 42.72 -5.11
C THR A 239 -38.07 43.63 -4.26
N PHE A 240 -36.76 43.70 -4.55
CA PHE A 240 -35.77 44.62 -3.98
C PHE A 240 -35.22 45.53 -5.08
#